data_AF-A0A376W3M2-F1
#
_entry.id   AF-A0A376W3M2-F1
#
_cell.length_a   1.000
_cell.length_b   1.000
_cell.length_c   1.000
_cell.angle_alpha   90.00
_cell.angle_beta   90.00
_cell.angle_gamma   90.00
#
_symmetry.space_group_name_H-M   'P 1'
#
loop_
_entity.id
_entity.type
_entity.pdbx_description
1 polymer ?
#
loop_
_entity_poly.entity_id
_entity_poly.type
_entity_poly.pdbx_seq_one_letter_code
_entity_poly.pdbx_strand_id
1 'polypeptide(L)'
;MFRHASGYDLMLLQLAEDRRRLKGVQSTVKKAEIKVELLPKYAAWAEGVLAAGGAQQDDVLMYVMLWRIDAGDYAGALEIGRHALRHGWVMPLGNRNVQTVLAEEMADAAQSAMLAATGFDADLLLQTLELTDGLDMPDQSRARLHKAIGAVLSESNPASALNHLNHALQLDPRCGVKKDKQQLERRLRNDSR
;
A
#
# COMPACT_ATOMS: atom_id res chain seq x y z
N MET A 1 -21.02 -21.39 32.85
CA MET A 1 -21.50 -20.37 31.88
C MET A 1 -20.53 -20.37 30.71
N PHE A 2 -20.82 -21.10 29.64
CA PHE A 2 -19.97 -21.11 28.44
C PHE A 2 -20.11 -19.75 27.78
N ARG A 3 -19.04 -18.96 27.80
CA ARG A 3 -18.96 -17.70 27.08
C ARG A 3 -18.83 -18.09 25.60
N HIS A 4 -19.90 -18.01 24.82
CA HIS A 4 -19.80 -18.15 23.37
C HIS A 4 -18.88 -17.03 22.87
N ALA A 5 -17.79 -17.41 22.19
CA ALA A 5 -16.91 -16.46 21.53
C ALA A 5 -17.73 -15.69 20.48
N SER A 6 -17.60 -14.36 20.44
CA SER A 6 -18.23 -13.56 19.39
C SER A 6 -17.63 -13.92 18.03
N GLY A 7 -18.33 -13.60 16.93
CA GLY A 7 -17.77 -13.81 15.58
C GLY A 7 -16.40 -13.15 15.41
N TYR A 8 -16.20 -11.98 16.04
CA TYR A 8 -14.90 -11.29 16.06
C TYR A 8 -13.82 -12.07 16.83
N ASP A 9 -14.16 -12.67 17.98
CA ASP A 9 -13.21 -13.48 18.75
C ASP A 9 -12.74 -14.71 17.96
N LEU A 10 -13.63 -15.32 17.17
CA LEU A 10 -13.28 -16.43 16.28
C LEU A 10 -12.34 -15.97 15.16
N MET A 11 -12.57 -14.78 14.60
CA MET A 11 -11.69 -14.21 13.58
C MET A 11 -10.30 -13.88 14.14
N LEU A 12 -10.21 -13.37 15.37
CA LEU A 12 -8.93 -13.11 16.04
C LEU A 12 -8.16 -14.41 16.31
N LEU A 13 -8.85 -15.49 16.68
CA LEU A 13 -8.23 -16.82 16.85
C LEU A 13 -7.66 -17.33 15.53
N GLN A 14 -8.45 -17.29 14.45
CA GLN A 14 -8.01 -17.69 13.11
C GLN A 14 -6.79 -16.87 12.66
N LEU A 15 -6.85 -15.55 12.83
CA LEU A 15 -5.75 -14.65 12.51
C LEU A 15 -4.47 -15.02 13.28
N ALA A 16 -4.59 -15.35 14.57
CA ALA A 16 -3.43 -15.74 15.38
C ALA A 16 -2.78 -17.04 14.88
N GLU A 17 -3.57 -18.02 14.47
CA GLU A 17 -3.08 -19.29 13.89
C GLU A 17 -2.38 -19.07 12.54
N ASP A 18 -3.01 -18.33 11.64
CA ASP A 18 -2.47 -18.01 10.33
C ASP A 18 -1.18 -17.17 10.43
N ARG A 19 -1.13 -16.21 11.36
CA ARG A 19 0.11 -15.46 11.67
C ARG A 19 1.21 -16.35 12.20
N ARG A 20 0.90 -17.36 13.03
CA ARG A 20 1.88 -18.34 13.52
C ARG A 20 2.44 -19.18 12.37
N ARG A 21 1.59 -19.62 11.44
CA ARG A 21 2.02 -20.32 10.20
C ARG A 21 2.99 -19.45 9.40
N LEU A 22 2.64 -18.19 9.16
CA LEU A 22 3.50 -17.26 8.43
C LEU A 22 4.84 -17.00 9.14
N LYS A 23 4.85 -16.90 10.46
CA LYS A 23 6.08 -16.71 11.25
C LYS A 23 7.05 -17.90 11.13
N GLY A 24 6.54 -19.11 10.92
CA GLY A 24 7.34 -20.32 10.72
C GLY A 24 8.04 -20.41 9.36
N VAL A 25 7.66 -19.58 8.39
CA VAL A 25 8.26 -19.55 7.06
C VAL A 25 9.36 -18.49 7.02
N GLN A 26 10.50 -18.78 6.37
CA GLN A 26 11.58 -17.81 6.22
C GLN A 26 11.45 -17.01 4.91
N SER A 27 11.18 -17.68 3.79
CA SER A 27 11.06 -17.06 2.46
C SER A 27 9.90 -16.06 2.39
N THR A 28 10.20 -14.84 1.93
CA THR A 28 9.21 -13.79 1.69
C THR A 28 8.28 -14.14 0.53
N VAL A 29 8.83 -14.71 -0.56
CA VAL A 29 8.04 -15.21 -1.70
C VAL A 29 7.06 -16.28 -1.23
N LYS A 30 7.53 -17.24 -0.41
CA LYS A 30 6.64 -18.30 0.10
C LYS A 30 5.56 -17.75 1.05
N LYS A 31 5.87 -16.71 1.82
CA LYS A 31 4.87 -16.02 2.65
C LYS A 31 3.80 -15.33 1.79
N ALA A 32 4.19 -14.69 0.68
CA ALA A 32 3.23 -14.07 -0.23
C ALA A 32 2.27 -15.11 -0.82
N GLU A 33 2.78 -16.26 -1.30
CA GLU A 33 1.94 -17.37 -1.77
C GLU A 33 0.95 -17.86 -0.70
N ILE A 34 1.41 -18.01 0.55
CA ILE A 34 0.52 -18.41 1.66
C ILE A 34 -0.54 -17.34 1.92
N LYS A 35 -0.20 -16.05 1.85
CA LYS A 35 -1.20 -14.98 2.05
C LYS A 35 -2.29 -15.05 0.99
N VAL A 36 -1.95 -15.32 -0.28
CA VAL A 36 -2.93 -15.56 -1.35
C VAL A 36 -3.87 -16.72 -0.99
N GLU A 37 -3.35 -17.84 -0.46
CA GLU A 37 -4.18 -18.97 0.00
C GLU A 37 -5.10 -18.61 1.17
N LEU A 38 -4.66 -17.70 2.05
CA LEU A 38 -5.36 -17.36 3.29
C LEU A 38 -6.45 -16.30 3.10
N LEU A 39 -6.22 -15.32 2.23
CA LEU A 39 -7.12 -14.17 2.02
C LEU A 39 -8.60 -14.55 1.78
N PRO A 40 -8.94 -15.60 1.01
CA PRO A 40 -10.32 -16.03 0.83
C PRO A 40 -11.06 -16.33 2.14
N LYS A 41 -10.36 -16.77 3.20
CA LYS A 41 -10.96 -17.05 4.51
C LYS A 41 -11.47 -15.78 5.22
N TYR A 42 -10.97 -14.61 4.82
CA TYR A 42 -11.28 -13.32 5.43
C TYR A 42 -12.24 -12.47 4.57
N ALA A 43 -12.54 -12.89 3.35
CA ALA A 43 -13.30 -12.11 2.37
C ALA A 43 -14.69 -11.71 2.91
N ALA A 44 -15.49 -12.68 3.36
CA ALA A 44 -16.83 -12.42 3.90
C ALA A 44 -16.81 -11.52 5.15
N TRP A 45 -15.77 -11.63 5.99
CA TRP A 45 -15.61 -10.76 7.15
C TRP A 45 -15.29 -9.33 6.72
N ALA A 46 -14.34 -9.15 5.81
CA ALA A 46 -13.98 -7.85 5.26
C ALA A 46 -15.19 -7.16 4.61
N GLU A 47 -15.93 -7.87 3.76
CA GLU A 47 -17.15 -7.37 3.13
C GLU A 47 -18.19 -6.94 4.17
N GLY A 48 -18.44 -7.76 5.19
CA GLY A 48 -19.40 -7.45 6.24
C GLY A 48 -19.02 -6.20 7.05
N VAL A 49 -17.75 -6.07 7.43
CA VAL A 49 -17.25 -4.92 8.21
C VAL A 49 -17.30 -3.63 7.38
N LEU A 50 -16.85 -3.69 6.13
CA LEU A 50 -16.87 -2.54 5.22
C LEU A 50 -18.30 -2.11 4.90
N ALA A 51 -19.21 -3.05 4.63
CA ALA A 51 -20.62 -2.77 4.38
C ALA A 51 -21.34 -2.18 5.60
N ALA A 52 -20.95 -2.58 6.81
CA ALA A 52 -21.51 -2.02 8.05
C ALA A 52 -21.08 -0.57 8.30
N GLY A 53 -19.96 -0.11 7.71
CA GLY A 53 -19.52 1.28 7.83
C GLY A 53 -19.14 1.71 9.25
N GLY A 54 -18.82 0.75 10.13
CA GLY A 54 -18.58 1.00 11.55
C GLY A 54 -17.23 1.66 11.84
N ALA A 55 -17.20 2.54 12.85
CA ALA A 55 -15.97 3.18 13.32
C ALA A 55 -15.12 2.31 14.28
N GLN A 56 -15.68 1.20 14.77
CA GLN A 56 -14.99 0.30 15.69
C GLN A 56 -13.76 -0.31 15.00
N GLN A 57 -12.58 -0.15 15.60
CA GLN A 57 -11.34 -0.77 15.13
C GLN A 57 -11.51 -2.28 14.90
N ASP A 58 -11.02 -2.76 13.76
CA ASP A 58 -10.95 -4.18 13.42
C ASP A 58 -9.51 -4.55 13.02
N ASP A 59 -8.79 -5.20 13.94
CA ASP A 59 -7.40 -5.58 13.72
C ASP A 59 -7.27 -6.67 12.64
N VAL A 60 -8.31 -7.47 12.43
CA VAL A 60 -8.34 -8.50 11.38
C VAL A 60 -8.27 -7.84 10.01
N LEU A 61 -9.09 -6.81 9.77
CA LEU A 61 -9.03 -6.05 8.52
C LEU A 61 -7.68 -5.36 8.34
N MET A 62 -7.07 -4.84 9.41
CA MET A 62 -5.77 -4.20 9.29
C MET A 62 -4.64 -5.17 8.89
N TYR A 63 -4.69 -6.43 9.34
CA TYR A 63 -3.77 -7.46 8.83
C TYR A 63 -4.11 -7.88 7.40
N VAL A 64 -5.40 -8.03 7.08
CA VAL A 64 -5.86 -8.36 5.73
C VAL A 64 -5.42 -7.29 4.73
N MET A 65 -5.47 -6.01 5.09
CA MET A 65 -4.97 -4.90 4.25
C MET A 65 -3.51 -5.12 3.86
N LEU A 66 -2.63 -5.38 4.83
CA LEU A 66 -1.22 -5.66 4.57
C LEU A 66 -1.05 -6.90 3.69
N TRP A 67 -1.77 -7.98 3.99
CA TRP A 67 -1.67 -9.23 3.24
C TRP A 67 -2.18 -9.11 1.81
N ARG A 68 -3.19 -8.27 1.56
CA ARG A 68 -3.65 -7.95 0.22
C ARG A 68 -2.57 -7.25 -0.59
N ILE A 69 -1.83 -6.31 -0.01
CA ILE A 69 -0.68 -5.67 -0.68
C ILE A 69 0.40 -6.71 -1.00
N ASP A 70 0.77 -7.55 -0.03
CA ASP A 70 1.74 -8.64 -0.23
C ASP A 70 1.33 -9.63 -1.33
N ALA A 71 0.01 -9.83 -1.51
CA ALA A 71 -0.58 -10.73 -2.48
C ALA A 71 -0.83 -10.08 -3.86
N GLY A 72 -0.59 -8.76 -3.99
CA GLY A 72 -0.87 -8.01 -5.21
C GLY A 72 -2.32 -7.55 -5.39
N ASP A 73 -3.19 -7.76 -4.41
CA ASP A 73 -4.56 -7.22 -4.38
C ASP A 73 -4.57 -5.79 -3.83
N TYR A 74 -3.96 -4.87 -4.58
CA TYR A 74 -3.80 -3.49 -4.17
C TYR A 74 -5.13 -2.73 -4.07
N ALA A 75 -6.09 -3.02 -4.96
CA ALA A 75 -7.40 -2.39 -4.95
C ALA A 75 -8.18 -2.73 -3.67
N GLY A 76 -8.21 -4.02 -3.30
CA GLY A 76 -8.83 -4.45 -2.05
C GLY A 76 -8.11 -3.91 -0.81
N ALA A 77 -6.78 -3.74 -0.86
CA ALA A 77 -6.05 -3.09 0.21
C ALA A 77 -6.44 -1.60 0.36
N LEU A 78 -6.59 -0.88 -0.75
CA LEU A 78 -7.02 0.53 -0.74
C LEU A 78 -8.45 0.71 -0.23
N GLU A 79 -9.34 -0.25 -0.48
CA GLU A 79 -10.70 -0.24 0.06
C GLU A 79 -10.67 -0.27 1.60
N ILE A 80 -9.91 -1.19 2.19
CA ILE A 80 -9.74 -1.26 3.64
C ILE A 80 -9.02 -0.01 4.17
N GLY A 81 -7.97 0.45 3.48
CA GLY A 81 -7.23 1.64 3.83
C GLY A 81 -8.11 2.89 3.89
N ARG A 82 -9.03 3.04 2.93
CA ARG A 82 -9.99 4.14 2.89
C ARG A 82 -10.94 4.13 4.07
N HIS A 83 -11.44 2.94 4.43
CA HIS A 83 -12.27 2.76 5.62
C HIS A 83 -11.49 3.11 6.89
N ALA A 84 -10.29 2.55 7.04
CA ALA A 84 -9.42 2.76 8.19
C ALA A 84 -9.11 4.26 8.41
N LEU A 85 -8.74 4.97 7.35
CA LEU A 85 -8.43 6.41 7.44
C LEU A 85 -9.67 7.25 7.77
N ARG A 86 -10.83 6.94 7.18
CA ARG A 86 -12.09 7.63 7.49
C ARG A 86 -12.46 7.54 8.97
N HIS A 87 -12.17 6.41 9.60
CA HIS A 87 -12.56 6.12 10.98
C HIS A 87 -11.41 6.27 12.00
N GLY A 88 -10.24 6.73 11.57
CA GLY A 88 -9.09 6.94 12.46
C GLY A 88 -8.52 5.64 13.05
N TRP A 89 -8.60 4.54 12.30
CA TRP A 89 -8.03 3.26 12.70
C TRP A 89 -6.51 3.31 12.77
N VAL A 90 -5.94 2.39 13.54
CA VAL A 90 -4.49 2.30 13.77
C VAL A 90 -3.92 1.00 13.22
N MET A 91 -2.63 1.02 12.90
CA MET A 91 -1.92 -0.18 12.49
C MET A 91 -1.74 -1.13 13.68
N PRO A 92 -1.93 -2.46 13.51
CA PRO A 92 -1.78 -3.44 14.59
C PRO A 92 -0.32 -3.76 14.93
N LEU A 93 0.64 -3.26 14.14
CA LEU A 93 2.07 -3.51 14.32
C LEU A 93 2.91 -2.28 14.00
N GLY A 94 3.97 -2.10 14.77
CA GLY A 94 4.94 -1.03 14.58
C GLY A 94 4.40 0.34 14.98
N ASN A 95 5.14 1.38 14.59
CA ASN A 95 4.84 2.77 14.98
C ASN A 95 4.37 3.63 13.79
N ARG A 96 4.20 3.03 12.60
CA ARG A 96 3.73 3.74 11.41
C ARG A 96 2.21 3.86 11.45
N ASN A 97 1.68 5.03 11.08
CA ASN A 97 0.24 5.22 10.89
C ASN A 97 -0.23 4.61 9.55
N VAL A 98 -1.55 4.53 9.34
CA VAL A 98 -2.15 3.85 8.18
C VAL A 98 -1.69 4.47 6.86
N GLN A 99 -1.73 5.80 6.75
CA GLN A 99 -1.32 6.53 5.56
C GLN A 99 0.17 6.34 5.23
N THR A 100 1.05 6.27 6.23
CA THR A 100 2.47 5.98 6.03
C THR A 100 2.65 4.58 5.48
N VAL A 101 1.95 3.60 6.05
CA VAL A 101 2.00 2.21 5.55
C VAL A 101 1.49 2.13 4.12
N LEU A 102 0.32 2.69 3.80
CA LEU A 102 -0.20 2.66 2.43
C LEU A 102 0.76 3.32 1.44
N ALA A 103 1.29 4.50 1.74
CA ALA A 103 2.23 5.20 0.87
C ALA A 103 3.51 4.40 0.63
N GLU A 104 4.09 3.82 1.69
CA GLU A 104 5.34 3.07 1.60
C GLU A 104 5.17 1.72 0.90
N GLU A 105 4.20 0.91 1.34
CA GLU A 105 4.04 -0.45 0.81
C GLU A 105 3.57 -0.43 -0.66
N MET A 106 2.72 0.53 -1.05
CA MET A 106 2.33 0.71 -2.46
C MET A 106 3.49 1.17 -3.34
N ALA A 107 4.34 2.07 -2.84
CA ALA A 107 5.51 2.53 -3.57
C ALA A 107 6.56 1.42 -3.73
N ASP A 108 6.78 0.62 -2.68
CA ASP A 108 7.71 -0.52 -2.69
C ASP A 108 7.21 -1.64 -3.61
N ALA A 109 5.90 -1.88 -3.66
CA ALA A 109 5.27 -2.81 -4.60
C ALA A 109 5.46 -2.36 -6.07
N ALA A 110 5.23 -1.08 -6.37
CA ALA A 110 5.46 -0.53 -7.70
C ALA A 110 6.94 -0.60 -8.09
N GLN A 111 7.86 -0.26 -7.18
CA GLN A 111 9.29 -0.37 -7.43
C GLN A 111 9.70 -1.81 -7.75
N SER A 112 9.19 -2.77 -7.00
CA SER A 112 9.46 -4.20 -7.21
C SER A 112 8.95 -4.67 -8.58
N ALA A 113 7.73 -4.26 -8.95
CA ALA A 113 7.14 -4.60 -10.24
C ALA A 113 7.90 -4.00 -11.43
N MET A 114 8.42 -2.76 -11.27
CA MET A 114 9.26 -2.10 -12.26
C MET A 114 10.62 -2.80 -12.41
N LEU A 115 11.27 -3.21 -11.32
CA LEU A 115 12.52 -3.98 -11.36
C LEU A 115 12.33 -5.35 -12.03
N ALA A 116 11.16 -5.95 -11.87
CA ALA A 116 10.79 -7.20 -12.54
C ALA A 116 10.31 -7.01 -13.99
N ALA A 117 10.25 -5.77 -14.50
CA ALA A 117 9.72 -5.43 -15.83
C ALA A 117 8.27 -5.93 -16.07
N THR A 118 7.46 -6.01 -15.01
CA THR A 118 6.05 -6.46 -15.07
C THR A 118 5.05 -5.31 -15.21
N GLY A 119 5.51 -4.07 -15.04
CA GLY A 119 4.65 -2.89 -15.03
C GLY A 119 3.83 -2.77 -13.73
N PHE A 120 3.31 -1.58 -13.47
CA PHE A 120 2.43 -1.32 -12.33
C PHE A 120 1.35 -0.33 -12.78
N ASP A 121 0.13 -0.49 -12.27
CA ASP A 121 -0.95 0.43 -12.59
C ASP A 121 -0.77 1.76 -11.84
N ALA A 122 -0.54 2.83 -12.61
CA ALA A 122 -0.33 4.16 -12.05
C ALA A 122 -1.55 4.67 -11.26
N ASP A 123 -2.76 4.24 -11.63
CA ASP A 123 -3.99 4.70 -10.99
C ASP A 123 -4.05 4.27 -9.53
N LEU A 124 -3.50 3.11 -9.19
CA LEU A 124 -3.40 2.65 -7.80
C LEU A 124 -2.50 3.57 -6.95
N LEU A 125 -1.38 4.05 -7.51
CA LEU A 125 -0.49 4.97 -6.81
C LEU A 125 -1.11 6.37 -6.70
N LEU A 126 -1.80 6.83 -7.75
CA LEU A 126 -2.51 8.11 -7.74
C LEU A 126 -3.65 8.11 -6.72
N GLN A 127 -4.44 7.02 -6.66
CA GLN A 127 -5.47 6.83 -5.63
C GLN A 127 -4.86 6.79 -4.22
N THR A 128 -3.69 6.17 -4.05
CA THR A 128 -2.97 6.17 -2.76
C THR A 128 -2.58 7.60 -2.36
N LEU A 129 -2.09 8.39 -3.31
CA LEU A 129 -1.68 9.78 -3.08
C LEU A 129 -2.88 10.63 -2.69
N GLU A 130 -3.99 10.55 -3.44
CA GLU A 130 -5.23 11.26 -3.13
C GLU A 130 -5.79 10.85 -1.76
N LEU A 131 -5.82 9.56 -1.47
CA LEU A 131 -6.35 9.03 -0.21
C LEU A 131 -5.55 9.50 1.01
N THR A 132 -4.26 9.79 0.83
CA THR A 132 -3.34 10.21 1.90
C THR A 132 -2.99 11.70 1.85
N ASP A 133 -3.69 12.47 1.01
CA ASP A 133 -3.49 13.90 0.91
C ASP A 133 -3.86 14.62 2.22
N GLY A 134 -3.05 15.59 2.60
CA GLY A 134 -3.20 16.33 3.86
C GLY A 134 -2.97 15.53 5.16
N LEU A 135 -2.79 14.21 5.10
CA LEU A 135 -2.53 13.37 6.28
C LEU A 135 -1.05 13.38 6.67
N ASP A 136 -0.79 13.44 7.98
CA ASP A 136 0.56 13.49 8.53
C ASP A 136 1.34 12.18 8.28
N MET A 137 2.54 12.30 7.73
CA MET A 137 3.48 11.20 7.50
C MET A 137 4.89 11.77 7.33
N PRO A 138 5.96 10.97 7.51
CA PRO A 138 7.31 11.43 7.19
C PRO A 138 7.43 11.88 5.73
N ASP A 139 8.12 12.99 5.49
CA ASP A 139 8.36 13.52 4.14
C ASP A 139 9.00 12.47 3.22
N GLN A 140 9.87 11.61 3.77
CA GLN A 140 10.50 10.53 3.00
C GLN A 140 9.49 9.48 2.50
N SER A 141 8.43 9.20 3.27
CA SER A 141 7.36 8.27 2.88
C SER A 141 6.52 8.89 1.77
N ARG A 142 6.16 10.18 1.88
CA ARG A 142 5.46 10.91 0.81
C ARG A 142 6.30 11.04 -0.46
N ALA A 143 7.58 11.36 -0.31
CA ALA A 143 8.53 11.43 -1.41
C ALA A 143 8.68 10.09 -2.14
N ARG A 144 8.67 8.97 -1.39
CA ARG A 144 8.72 7.61 -1.96
C ARG A 144 7.53 7.33 -2.87
N LEU A 145 6.33 7.71 -2.46
CA LEU A 145 5.13 7.57 -3.28
C LEU A 145 5.21 8.42 -4.56
N HIS A 146 5.59 9.69 -4.46
CA HIS A 146 5.82 10.53 -5.64
C HIS A 146 6.89 9.96 -6.58
N LYS A 147 7.99 9.44 -6.04
CA LYS A 147 9.04 8.77 -6.81
C LYS A 147 8.47 7.57 -7.58
N ALA A 148 7.67 6.72 -6.94
CA ALA A 148 7.06 5.57 -7.59
C ALA A 148 6.11 5.99 -8.72
N ILE A 149 5.26 7.00 -8.49
CA ILE A 149 4.36 7.55 -9.53
C ILE A 149 5.18 8.07 -10.72
N GLY A 150 6.22 8.85 -10.45
CA GLY A 150 7.11 9.38 -11.50
C GLY A 150 7.77 8.27 -12.32
N ALA A 151 8.25 7.21 -11.67
CA ALA A 151 8.86 6.07 -12.35
C ALA A 151 7.86 5.33 -13.26
N VAL A 152 6.65 5.04 -12.76
CA VAL A 152 5.62 4.33 -13.53
C VAL A 152 5.13 5.16 -14.73
N LEU A 153 4.97 6.47 -14.56
CA LEU A 153 4.48 7.37 -15.61
C LEU A 153 5.55 7.82 -16.61
N SER A 154 6.83 7.51 -16.40
CA SER A 154 7.95 8.09 -17.17
C SER A 154 7.84 7.87 -18.68
N GLU A 155 7.25 6.75 -19.11
CA GLU A 155 7.06 6.44 -20.54
C GLU A 155 5.72 6.94 -21.10
N SER A 156 4.63 6.73 -20.36
CA SER A 156 3.27 7.01 -20.84
C SER A 156 2.85 8.47 -20.67
N ASN A 157 3.36 9.16 -19.64
CA ASN A 157 3.06 10.56 -19.38
C ASN A 157 4.30 11.29 -18.78
N PRO A 158 5.32 11.58 -19.61
CA PRO A 158 6.59 12.17 -19.16
C PRO A 158 6.44 13.51 -18.44
N ALA A 159 5.46 14.34 -18.83
CA ALA A 159 5.23 15.63 -18.19
C ALA A 159 4.69 15.47 -16.76
N SER A 160 3.71 14.58 -16.56
CA SER A 160 3.21 14.26 -15.21
C SER A 160 4.30 13.62 -14.36
N ALA A 161 5.03 12.65 -14.92
CA ALA A 161 6.15 12.01 -14.24
C ALA A 161 7.17 13.03 -13.72
N LEU A 162 7.56 14.02 -14.54
CA LEU A 162 8.48 15.08 -14.13
C LEU A 162 7.97 15.89 -12.94
N ASN A 163 6.68 16.21 -12.90
CA ASN A 163 6.07 16.91 -11.77
C ASN A 163 6.18 16.09 -10.48
N HIS A 164 5.87 14.79 -10.53
CA HIS A 164 6.01 13.92 -9.37
C HIS A 164 7.47 13.78 -8.91
N LEU A 165 8.44 13.64 -9.83
CA LEU A 165 9.86 13.61 -9.46
C LEU A 165 10.34 14.92 -8.83
N ASN A 166 9.80 16.07 -9.26
CA ASN A 166 10.08 17.36 -8.61
C ASN A 166 9.53 17.40 -7.19
N HIS A 167 8.29 16.97 -6.96
CA HIS A 167 7.71 16.90 -5.62
C HIS A 167 8.49 15.95 -4.69
N ALA A 168 8.90 14.78 -5.21
CA ALA A 168 9.74 13.86 -4.46
C ALA A 168 11.07 14.51 -4.01
N LEU A 169 11.71 15.31 -4.86
CA LEU A 169 12.95 16.04 -4.51
C LEU A 169 12.74 17.23 -3.57
N GLN A 170 11.56 17.87 -3.62
CA GLN A 170 11.20 18.95 -2.69
C GLN A 170 11.05 18.41 -1.26
N LEU A 171 10.42 17.25 -1.12
CA LEU A 171 10.20 16.58 0.16
C LEU A 171 11.46 15.89 0.68
N ASP A 172 12.16 15.15 -0.20
CA ASP A 172 13.40 14.46 0.14
C ASP A 172 14.45 14.64 -0.98
N PRO A 173 15.39 15.59 -0.82
CA PRO A 173 16.48 15.81 -1.78
C PRO A 173 17.42 14.61 -1.96
N ARG A 174 17.34 13.59 -1.09
CA ARG A 174 18.16 12.36 -1.10
C ARG A 174 17.40 11.12 -1.62
N CYS A 175 16.15 11.27 -2.10
CA CYS A 175 15.32 10.15 -2.57
C CYS A 175 15.82 9.44 -3.86
N GLY A 176 16.87 9.98 -4.49
CA GLY A 176 17.63 9.31 -5.55
C GLY A 176 17.16 9.59 -6.98
N VAL A 177 16.14 10.43 -7.21
CA VAL A 177 15.52 10.62 -8.54
C VAL A 177 16.16 11.71 -9.42
N LYS A 178 17.30 12.28 -9.00
CA LYS A 178 17.93 13.42 -9.71
C LYS A 178 18.32 13.05 -11.14
N LYS A 179 18.81 11.84 -11.37
CA LYS A 179 19.22 11.38 -12.71
C LYS A 179 18.00 11.14 -13.61
N ASP A 180 16.99 10.45 -13.08
CA ASP A 180 15.74 10.16 -13.79
C ASP A 180 15.06 11.46 -14.23
N LYS A 181 14.99 12.45 -13.31
CA LYS A 181 14.51 13.79 -13.62
C LYS A 181 15.27 14.44 -14.79
N GLN A 182 16.61 14.47 -14.73
CA GLN A 182 17.44 15.07 -15.78
C GLN A 182 17.27 14.39 -17.14
N GLN A 183 17.10 13.07 -17.16
CA GLN A 183 16.83 12.30 -18.38
C GLN A 183 15.47 12.67 -18.96
N LEU A 184 14.44 12.74 -18.11
CA LEU A 184 13.09 13.08 -18.51
C LEU A 184 12.97 14.51 -19.05
N GLU A 185 13.63 15.48 -18.41
CA GLU A 185 13.74 16.86 -18.89
C GLU A 185 14.41 16.95 -20.28
N ARG A 186 15.44 16.11 -20.54
CA ARG A 186 16.09 16.06 -21.86
C ARG A 186 15.15 15.52 -22.92
N ARG A 187 14.43 14.43 -22.61
CA ARG A 187 13.43 13.82 -23.50
C ARG A 187 12.35 14.83 -23.90
N LEU A 188 11.72 15.47 -22.92
CA LEU A 188 10.66 16.45 -23.17
C LEU A 188 11.12 17.64 -24.02
N ARG A 189 12.36 18.12 -23.85
CA ARG A 189 12.93 19.17 -24.70
C ARG A 189 13.15 18.73 -26.14
N ASN A 190 13.47 17.46 -26.37
CA ASN A 190 13.67 16.91 -27.70
C ASN A 190 12.35 16.64 -28.40
N ASP A 191 11.33 16.16 -27.67
CA ASP A 191 9.99 15.87 -28.21
C ASP A 191 9.20 17.14 -28.56
N SER A 192 9.60 18.30 -27.99
CA SER A 192 9.00 19.61 -28.27
C SER A 192 9.64 20.36 -29.44
N ARG A 193 10.61 19.75 -30.14
CA ARG A 193 11.30 20.32 -31.32
C ARG A 193 10.79 19.67 -32.59
#